data_AF-A0A254QDW2-F1
#
_entry.id   AF-A0A254QDW2-F1
#
_cell.length_a   1.000
_cell.length_b   1.000
_cell.length_c   1.000
_cell.angle_alpha   90.00
_cell.angle_beta   90.00
_cell.angle_gamma   90.00
#
_symmetry.space_group_name_H-M   'P 1'
#
loop_
_entity.id
_entity.type
_entity.pdbx_description
1 polymer ?
#
loop_
_entity_poly.entity_id
_entity_poly.type
_entity_poly.pdbx_seq_one_letter_code
_entity_poly.pdbx_strand_id
1 'polypeptide(L)'
;MTEDQGWRLEIKKYPKLTQIGSKRSKSMLKYSPATYEDKEYGGFYTQAEAKEIVAYAKARFINVVPEIEMPGHAQAAIASYPELGNGEKVPVATTWGVIKHVYNPEESTIKFQKDVLDEVMAIFPSKFIHVGGDECPKDEWKASPRVQQLLKERGLKDEHEMQSWFIRQIDAYLASKGRRLIGWDEILEGGLAPGAAVMSWRGEAGGIAAAKEGHDVVMASTNALYFDYYQADPKTEPHAIGGFLPLRKVYDFDIIPKEITAEQSKHILGGQFQMWTEYIRTPEYLEYMAWPRGVAVAEMLWSPKSKRNFRSFIDRLTIHMDRLKAMGVNARPLDANLGLPTAEWKAGQVSNNYQVKDWDITSAFVGNGKYAVRFQYTSGGIRLDVEGVEIVVGGKVIASDSHYGRTGNEHVNNVWTVELKGVNVGDKVTLRAKVRGDGGSDSNGEITVSRL
;
A
#
# COMPACT_ATOMS: atom_id res chain seq x y z
N MET A 1 3.81 -12.75 8.49
CA MET A 1 4.45 -13.91 9.20
C MET A 1 4.02 -15.25 8.62
N THR A 2 2.88 -15.29 7.96
CA THR A 2 2.29 -16.47 7.31
C THR A 2 1.72 -16.01 5.98
N GLU A 3 1.83 -16.84 4.95
CA GLU A 3 1.22 -16.66 3.63
C GLU A 3 1.34 -18.03 2.91
N ASP A 4 0.62 -18.28 1.82
CA ASP A 4 0.82 -19.40 0.89
C ASP A 4 2.28 -19.78 0.59
N GLN A 5 3.19 -18.82 0.39
CA GLN A 5 4.61 -19.08 0.05
C GLN A 5 5.52 -19.20 1.27
N GLY A 6 4.98 -19.08 2.49
CA GLY A 6 5.65 -19.66 3.65
C GLY A 6 5.17 -19.23 5.04
N TRP A 7 5.52 -20.07 6.01
CA TRP A 7 5.27 -19.88 7.43
C TRP A 7 6.57 -19.52 8.17
N ARG A 8 6.57 -18.40 8.89
CA ARG A 8 7.80 -17.75 9.41
C ARG A 8 7.90 -17.66 10.93
N LEU A 9 7.01 -18.30 11.69
CA LEU A 9 7.07 -18.29 13.15
C LEU A 9 7.08 -19.72 13.71
N GLU A 10 7.96 -20.03 14.65
CA GLU A 10 7.90 -21.30 15.37
C GLU A 10 6.64 -21.43 16.24
N ILE A 11 5.86 -22.47 15.96
CA ILE A 11 4.76 -22.95 16.81
C ILE A 11 5.14 -24.33 17.31
N LYS A 12 5.43 -24.46 18.62
CA LYS A 12 6.02 -25.69 19.18
C LYS A 12 5.07 -26.87 19.08
N LYS A 13 3.77 -26.64 19.22
CA LYS A 13 2.75 -27.66 19.07
C LYS A 13 2.63 -28.16 17.62
N TYR A 14 2.99 -27.34 16.64
CA TYR A 14 2.88 -27.65 15.22
C TYR A 14 4.21 -27.46 14.47
N PRO A 15 5.22 -28.30 14.78
CA PRO A 15 6.58 -28.10 14.28
C PRO A 15 6.70 -28.22 12.75
N LYS A 16 5.76 -28.91 12.07
CA LYS A 16 5.81 -29.00 10.60
C LYS A 16 5.60 -27.65 9.91
N LEU A 17 4.97 -26.67 10.56
CA LEU A 17 4.80 -25.33 10.02
C LEU A 17 6.15 -24.70 9.67
N THR A 18 7.19 -24.91 10.49
CA THR A 18 8.54 -24.42 10.18
C THR A 18 9.44 -25.47 9.54
N GLN A 19 9.24 -26.78 9.78
CA GLN A 19 10.03 -27.82 9.11
C GLN A 19 9.70 -27.94 7.61
N ILE A 20 8.44 -27.73 7.22
CA ILE A 20 7.94 -27.82 5.84
C ILE A 20 7.53 -26.43 5.35
N GLY A 21 6.55 -25.81 6.02
CA GLY A 21 5.92 -24.56 5.57
C GLY A 21 6.87 -23.37 5.46
N SER A 22 8.04 -23.38 6.09
CA SER A 22 9.02 -22.29 5.95
C SER A 22 9.86 -22.37 4.68
N LYS A 23 9.73 -23.42 3.88
CA LYS A 23 10.59 -23.66 2.71
C LYS A 23 9.76 -23.86 1.45
N ARG A 24 10.17 -23.20 0.37
CA ARG A 24 9.65 -23.43 -0.98
C ARG A 24 10.80 -23.85 -1.89
N SER A 25 10.50 -24.69 -2.87
CA SER A 25 11.50 -25.26 -3.78
C SER A 25 12.08 -24.27 -4.78
N LYS A 26 11.33 -23.20 -5.09
CA LYS A 26 11.71 -22.13 -6.02
C LYS A 26 10.92 -20.86 -5.73
N SER A 27 11.40 -19.72 -6.23
CA SER A 27 10.77 -18.41 -6.04
C SER A 27 10.39 -17.79 -7.37
N MET A 28 9.17 -17.25 -7.50
CA MET A 28 8.77 -16.51 -8.70
C MET A 28 9.61 -15.24 -8.86
N LEU A 29 10.10 -14.98 -10.07
CA LEU A 29 10.88 -13.79 -10.45
C LEU A 29 10.06 -12.77 -11.24
N LYS A 30 9.06 -13.23 -11.98
CA LYS A 30 8.15 -12.41 -12.79
C LYS A 30 6.82 -13.15 -12.90
N TYR A 31 5.72 -12.41 -12.87
CA TYR A 31 4.38 -12.97 -13.02
C TYR A 31 4.02 -13.36 -14.46
N SER A 32 4.33 -12.49 -15.43
CA SER A 32 3.88 -12.66 -16.82
C SER A 32 4.95 -12.27 -17.86
N PRO A 33 5.45 -13.22 -18.68
CA PRO A 33 5.31 -14.67 -18.48
C PRO A 33 5.96 -15.09 -17.15
N ALA A 34 5.44 -16.14 -16.53
CA ALA A 34 5.92 -16.62 -15.25
C ALA A 34 7.35 -17.15 -15.38
N THR A 35 8.26 -16.64 -14.54
CA THR A 35 9.65 -17.14 -14.45
C THR A 35 10.01 -17.38 -13.00
N TYR A 36 10.99 -18.26 -12.77
CA TYR A 36 11.37 -18.72 -11.44
C TYR A 36 12.87 -18.75 -11.26
N GLU A 37 13.31 -18.51 -10.03
CA GLU A 37 14.62 -18.92 -9.56
C GLU A 37 14.48 -20.31 -8.95
N ASP A 38 15.05 -21.31 -9.63
CA ASP A 38 15.00 -22.72 -9.22
C ASP A 38 16.01 -22.99 -8.08
N LYS A 39 15.75 -22.38 -6.93
CA LYS A 39 16.54 -22.50 -5.70
C LYS A 39 15.62 -22.60 -4.49
N GLU A 40 15.88 -23.58 -3.63
CA GLU A 40 15.19 -23.67 -2.34
C GLU A 40 15.44 -22.40 -1.53
N TYR A 41 14.37 -21.82 -1.00
CA TYR A 41 14.42 -20.62 -0.18
C TYR A 41 13.53 -20.81 1.05
N GLY A 42 14.01 -20.33 2.20
CA GLY A 42 13.25 -20.41 3.43
C GLY A 42 13.89 -19.65 4.59
N GLY A 43 13.46 -20.01 5.80
CA GLY A 43 13.80 -19.32 7.04
C GLY A 43 12.56 -18.99 7.84
N PHE A 44 12.71 -18.90 9.15
CA PHE A 44 11.66 -18.57 10.11
C PHE A 44 12.30 -18.02 11.40
N TYR A 45 11.50 -17.35 12.22
CA TYR A 45 11.88 -16.92 13.56
C TYR A 45 11.47 -17.98 14.58
N THR A 46 12.43 -18.42 15.40
CA THR A 46 12.13 -19.14 16.64
C THR A 46 11.31 -18.25 17.58
N GLN A 47 10.65 -18.85 18.57
CA GLN A 47 9.95 -18.06 19.58
C GLN A 47 10.89 -17.16 20.38
N ALA A 48 12.16 -17.54 20.53
CA ALA A 48 13.15 -16.73 21.21
C ALA A 48 13.50 -15.48 20.40
N GLU A 49 13.78 -15.62 19.11
CA GLU A 49 14.04 -14.50 18.19
C GLU A 49 12.83 -13.58 18.07
N ALA A 50 11.62 -14.14 17.98
CA ALA A 50 10.39 -13.33 17.95
C ALA A 50 10.21 -12.52 19.25
N LYS A 51 10.50 -13.10 20.43
CA LYS A 51 10.49 -12.39 21.71
C LYS A 51 11.57 -11.31 21.79
N GLU A 52 12.73 -11.54 21.20
CA GLU A 52 13.79 -10.55 21.09
C GLU A 52 13.34 -9.34 20.25
N ILE A 53 12.70 -9.58 19.09
CA ILE A 53 12.11 -8.52 18.26
C ILE A 53 11.09 -7.71 19.06
N VAL A 54 10.19 -8.39 19.78
CA VAL A 54 9.19 -7.73 20.64
C VAL A 54 9.85 -6.89 21.73
N ALA A 55 10.89 -7.39 22.39
CA ALA A 55 11.61 -6.65 23.42
C ALA A 55 12.34 -5.43 22.84
N TYR A 56 12.98 -5.59 21.69
CA TYR A 56 13.70 -4.53 20.99
C TYR A 56 12.76 -3.40 20.53
N ALA A 57 11.60 -3.77 20.00
CA ALA A 57 10.54 -2.84 19.60
C ALA A 57 9.94 -2.11 20.81
N LYS A 58 9.64 -2.84 21.89
CA LYS A 58 9.10 -2.27 23.13
C LYS A 58 10.04 -1.22 23.75
N ALA A 59 11.35 -1.46 23.72
CA ALA A 59 12.36 -0.50 24.18
C ALA A 59 12.36 0.82 23.37
N ARG A 60 11.68 0.85 22.21
CA ARG A 60 11.51 2.00 21.31
C ARG A 60 10.06 2.47 21.22
N PHE A 61 9.22 2.08 22.17
CA PHE A 61 7.79 2.42 22.22
C PHE A 61 6.99 1.91 21.01
N ILE A 62 7.48 0.86 20.34
CA ILE A 62 6.81 0.21 19.21
C ILE A 62 6.10 -1.04 19.74
N ASN A 63 4.79 -1.12 19.48
CA ASN A 63 4.01 -2.34 19.72
C ASN A 63 4.04 -3.23 18.48
N VAL A 64 4.37 -4.51 18.65
CA VAL A 64 4.38 -5.49 17.55
C VAL A 64 3.05 -6.21 17.51
N VAL A 65 2.27 -5.99 16.45
CA VAL A 65 1.01 -6.68 16.18
C VAL A 65 1.30 -7.86 15.26
N PRO A 66 1.10 -9.12 15.70
CA PRO A 66 1.31 -10.27 14.84
C PRO A 66 0.12 -10.46 13.90
N GLU A 67 0.41 -11.02 12.72
CA GLU A 67 -0.59 -11.43 11.74
C GLU A 67 -0.46 -12.92 11.45
N ILE A 68 -1.57 -13.64 11.60
CA ILE A 68 -1.72 -15.04 11.19
C ILE A 68 -2.89 -15.10 10.20
N GLU A 69 -2.57 -15.29 8.93
CA GLU A 69 -3.52 -15.34 7.82
C GLU A 69 -4.57 -16.44 7.99
N MET A 70 -5.84 -16.08 7.76
CA MET A 70 -6.97 -17.00 7.69
C MET A 70 -8.24 -16.35 7.10
N PRO A 71 -9.12 -17.11 6.42
CA PRO A 71 -8.95 -18.50 5.99
C PRO A 71 -8.21 -18.64 4.64
N GLY A 72 -8.00 -17.53 3.92
CA GLY A 72 -7.14 -17.44 2.73
C GLY A 72 -5.64 -17.48 3.07
N HIS A 73 -4.80 -17.33 2.05
CA HIS A 73 -3.34 -17.23 2.18
C HIS A 73 -2.71 -18.31 3.10
N ALA A 74 -3.18 -19.54 2.97
CA ALA A 74 -2.97 -20.62 3.94
C ALA A 74 -2.14 -21.80 3.39
N GLN A 75 -1.73 -21.78 2.11
CA GLN A 75 -1.13 -22.95 1.47
C GLN A 75 0.13 -23.46 2.16
N ALA A 76 0.96 -22.61 2.78
CA ALA A 76 2.13 -23.08 3.53
C ALA A 76 1.77 -23.93 4.76
N ALA A 77 0.67 -23.58 5.45
CA ALA A 77 0.16 -24.35 6.58
C ALA A 77 -0.49 -25.65 6.10
N ILE A 78 -1.28 -25.60 5.03
CA ILE A 78 -1.90 -26.79 4.41
C ILE A 78 -0.82 -27.76 3.90
N ALA A 79 0.27 -27.27 3.31
CA ALA A 79 1.40 -28.10 2.88
C ALA A 79 2.08 -28.82 4.07
N SER A 80 2.07 -28.19 5.24
CA SER A 80 2.64 -28.73 6.48
C SER A 80 1.72 -29.75 7.14
N TYR A 81 0.41 -29.50 7.10
CA TYR A 81 -0.67 -30.31 7.67
C TYR A 81 -1.85 -30.39 6.66
N PRO A 82 -1.83 -31.36 5.74
CA PRO A 82 -2.81 -31.45 4.65
C PRO A 82 -4.26 -31.55 5.12
N GLU A 83 -4.50 -32.08 6.32
CA GLU A 83 -5.81 -32.14 6.96
C GLU A 83 -6.45 -30.77 7.23
N LEU A 84 -5.69 -29.67 7.10
CA LEU A 84 -6.19 -28.30 7.23
C LEU A 84 -6.82 -27.77 5.92
N GLY A 85 -6.59 -28.43 4.78
CA GLY A 85 -7.14 -28.03 3.48
C GLY A 85 -8.44 -28.75 3.12
N ASN A 86 -8.94 -28.51 1.90
CA ASN A 86 -10.21 -29.09 1.41
C ASN A 86 -10.03 -30.27 0.44
N GLY A 87 -8.81 -30.73 0.22
CA GLY A 87 -8.50 -31.70 -0.84
C GLY A 87 -7.16 -32.40 -0.65
N GLU A 88 -6.51 -32.72 -1.77
CA GLU A 88 -5.24 -33.43 -1.77
C GLU A 88 -4.08 -32.60 -1.20
N LYS A 89 -3.00 -33.30 -0.83
CA LYS A 89 -1.77 -32.67 -0.34
C LYS A 89 -1.16 -31.76 -1.41
N VAL A 90 -0.93 -30.51 -1.04
CA VAL A 90 -0.28 -29.50 -1.88
C VAL A 90 1.13 -29.17 -1.37
N PRO A 91 2.08 -28.77 -2.23
CA PRO A 91 3.35 -28.22 -1.78
C PRO A 91 3.18 -26.79 -1.27
N VAL A 92 4.20 -26.24 -0.60
CA VAL A 92 4.28 -24.79 -0.32
C VAL A 92 4.27 -24.03 -1.65
N ALA A 93 3.51 -22.94 -1.73
CA ALA A 93 3.36 -22.21 -2.98
C ALA A 93 4.69 -21.62 -3.45
N THR A 94 4.91 -21.69 -4.77
CA THR A 94 6.06 -21.07 -5.44
C THR A 94 5.66 -19.82 -6.22
N THR A 95 4.36 -19.53 -6.26
CA THR A 95 3.71 -18.42 -6.94
C THR A 95 3.01 -17.54 -5.93
N TRP A 96 2.94 -16.24 -6.21
CA TRP A 96 2.10 -15.29 -5.47
C TRP A 96 0.88 -14.89 -6.30
N GLY A 97 -0.08 -14.23 -5.65
CA GLY A 97 -1.41 -13.90 -6.18
C GLY A 97 -2.49 -14.69 -5.43
N VAL A 98 -3.76 -14.53 -5.84
CA VAL A 98 -4.88 -15.19 -5.17
C VAL A 98 -4.85 -16.70 -5.40
N ILE A 99 -4.56 -17.46 -4.35
CA ILE A 99 -4.50 -18.93 -4.40
C ILE A 99 -5.78 -19.55 -3.83
N LYS A 100 -6.33 -20.54 -4.53
CA LYS A 100 -7.56 -21.26 -4.16
C LYS A 100 -7.47 -22.12 -2.90
N HIS A 101 -6.27 -22.41 -2.41
CA HIS A 101 -6.03 -23.35 -1.32
C HIS A 101 -6.25 -22.65 0.02
N VAL A 102 -7.45 -22.83 0.57
CA VAL A 102 -7.91 -22.16 1.79
C VAL A 102 -8.10 -23.16 2.92
N TYR A 103 -8.08 -22.70 4.17
CA TYR A 103 -8.40 -23.57 5.31
C TYR A 103 -9.81 -24.17 5.16
N ASN A 104 -9.98 -25.44 5.54
CA ASN A 104 -11.31 -26.00 5.69
C ASN A 104 -11.99 -25.44 6.97
N PRO A 105 -13.33 -25.32 7.01
CA PRO A 105 -14.06 -24.79 8.15
C PRO A 105 -14.44 -25.87 9.18
N GLU A 106 -13.63 -26.93 9.35
CA GLU A 106 -13.85 -27.96 10.36
C GLU A 106 -13.51 -27.46 11.77
N GLU A 107 -14.15 -28.04 12.79
CA GLU A 107 -13.84 -27.75 14.20
C GLU A 107 -12.37 -28.06 14.55
N SER A 108 -11.77 -29.08 13.93
CA SER A 108 -10.34 -29.39 14.10
C SER A 108 -9.44 -28.28 13.59
N THR A 109 -9.82 -27.61 12.50
CA THR A 109 -9.08 -26.48 11.92
C THR A 109 -9.26 -25.23 12.76
N ILE A 110 -10.48 -24.96 13.26
CA ILE A 110 -10.70 -23.90 14.25
C ILE A 110 -9.87 -24.15 15.51
N LYS A 111 -9.78 -25.39 15.99
CA LYS A 111 -8.95 -25.76 17.13
C LYS A 111 -7.46 -25.53 16.84
N PHE A 112 -6.98 -25.92 15.65
CA PHE A 112 -5.61 -25.64 15.20
C PHE A 112 -5.30 -24.14 15.24
N GLN A 113 -6.17 -23.29 14.69
CA GLN A 113 -5.98 -21.83 14.74
C GLN A 113 -5.93 -21.31 16.17
N LYS A 114 -6.83 -21.76 17.06
CA LYS A 114 -6.83 -21.38 18.49
C LYS A 114 -5.53 -21.79 19.19
N ASP A 115 -5.07 -23.01 18.93
CA ASP A 115 -3.82 -23.54 19.48
C ASP A 115 -2.59 -22.73 19.00
N VAL A 116 -2.55 -22.34 17.72
CA VAL A 116 -1.52 -21.42 17.18
C VAL A 116 -1.59 -20.06 17.87
N LEU A 117 -2.79 -19.49 17.99
CA LEU A 117 -3.01 -18.18 18.59
C LEU A 117 -2.62 -18.14 20.06
N ASP A 118 -2.81 -19.21 20.83
CA ASP A 118 -2.32 -19.31 22.22
C ASP A 118 -0.79 -19.10 22.29
N GLU A 119 -0.02 -19.73 21.40
CA GLU A 119 1.43 -19.54 21.35
C GLU A 119 1.82 -18.15 20.84
N VAL A 120 1.11 -17.61 19.84
CA VAL A 120 1.32 -16.24 19.33
C VAL A 120 1.07 -15.22 20.43
N MET A 121 -0.06 -15.28 21.15
CA MET A 121 -0.38 -14.34 22.22
C MET A 121 0.58 -14.42 23.42
N ALA A 122 1.29 -15.54 23.59
CA ALA A 122 2.35 -15.68 24.59
C ALA A 122 3.65 -14.99 24.19
N ILE A 123 3.87 -14.75 22.89
CA ILE A 123 5.04 -14.04 22.34
C ILE A 123 4.74 -12.54 22.24
N PHE A 124 3.56 -12.19 21.72
CA PHE A 124 3.19 -10.82 21.39
C PHE A 124 2.21 -10.24 22.41
N PRO A 125 2.60 -9.24 23.21
CA PRO A 125 1.75 -8.65 24.25
C PRO A 125 0.67 -7.72 23.69
N SER A 126 0.64 -7.49 22.38
CA SER A 126 -0.29 -6.58 21.71
C SER A 126 -1.76 -6.87 22.06
N LYS A 127 -2.55 -5.82 22.27
CA LYS A 127 -4.00 -5.93 22.43
C LYS A 127 -4.67 -6.47 21.16
N PHE A 128 -4.16 -6.05 20.00
CA PHE A 128 -4.65 -6.48 18.69
C PHE A 128 -3.89 -7.70 18.20
N ILE A 129 -4.60 -8.61 17.54
CA ILE A 129 -4.05 -9.72 16.76
C ILE A 129 -4.67 -9.63 15.35
N HIS A 130 -3.82 -9.54 14.33
CA HIS A 130 -4.29 -9.50 12.94
C HIS A 130 -4.55 -10.92 12.45
N VAL A 131 -5.68 -11.13 11.80
CA VAL A 131 -6.10 -12.44 11.30
C VAL A 131 -6.14 -12.52 9.77
N GLY A 132 -5.67 -11.46 9.09
CA GLY A 132 -5.79 -11.34 7.64
C GLY A 132 -7.25 -11.19 7.24
N GLY A 133 -7.74 -12.14 6.44
CA GLY A 133 -9.14 -12.25 6.03
C GLY A 133 -9.43 -11.69 4.64
N ASP A 134 -8.39 -11.25 3.94
CA ASP A 134 -8.38 -10.85 2.56
C ASP A 134 -8.43 -12.05 1.60
N GLU A 135 -8.76 -11.75 0.34
CA GLU A 135 -8.61 -12.60 -0.84
C GLU A 135 -8.80 -14.11 -0.57
N CYS A 136 -9.96 -14.48 -0.02
CA CYS A 136 -10.31 -15.87 0.25
C CYS A 136 -11.23 -16.43 -0.86
N PRO A 137 -10.70 -17.16 -1.86
CA PRO A 137 -11.51 -17.86 -2.84
C PRO A 137 -12.51 -18.82 -2.22
N LYS A 138 -13.68 -18.95 -2.86
CA LYS A 138 -14.75 -19.87 -2.41
C LYS A 138 -14.76 -21.17 -3.18
N ASP A 139 -13.89 -21.33 -4.17
CA ASP A 139 -13.86 -22.43 -5.12
C ASP A 139 -13.77 -23.80 -4.43
N GLU A 140 -12.84 -23.95 -3.49
CA GLU A 140 -12.67 -25.20 -2.76
C GLU A 140 -13.83 -25.52 -1.83
N TRP A 141 -14.40 -24.50 -1.17
CA TRP A 141 -15.57 -24.66 -0.32
C TRP A 141 -16.83 -25.03 -1.11
N LYS A 142 -17.02 -24.44 -2.29
CA LYS A 142 -18.10 -24.79 -3.24
C LYS A 142 -17.96 -26.22 -3.75
N ALA A 143 -16.73 -26.64 -4.06
CA ALA A 143 -16.45 -27.98 -4.58
C ALA A 143 -16.47 -29.08 -3.52
N SER A 144 -16.24 -28.75 -2.23
CA SER A 144 -16.11 -29.74 -1.15
C SER A 144 -17.47 -30.22 -0.63
N PRO A 145 -17.84 -31.51 -0.78
CA PRO A 145 -19.10 -32.04 -0.23
C PRO A 145 -19.19 -31.86 1.28
N ARG A 146 -18.04 -31.93 1.97
CA ARG A 146 -17.99 -31.75 3.42
C ARG A 146 -18.28 -30.30 3.82
N VAL A 147 -17.75 -29.32 3.10
CA VAL A 147 -18.05 -27.91 3.38
C VAL A 147 -19.52 -27.59 3.08
N GLN A 148 -20.07 -28.16 2.00
CA GLN A 148 -21.50 -28.03 1.69
C GLN A 148 -22.40 -28.66 2.77
N GLN A 149 -21.96 -29.74 3.40
CA GLN A 149 -22.64 -30.32 4.56
C GLN A 149 -22.56 -29.39 5.78
N LEU A 150 -21.37 -28.84 6.06
CA LEU A 150 -21.16 -27.91 7.17
C LEU A 150 -22.00 -26.64 7.06
N LEU A 151 -22.22 -26.11 5.84
CA LEU A 151 -23.14 -25.00 5.60
C LEU A 151 -24.55 -25.32 6.13
N LYS A 152 -25.07 -26.50 5.79
CA LYS A 152 -26.40 -26.97 6.22
C LYS A 152 -26.46 -27.21 7.74
N GLU A 153 -25.44 -27.87 8.29
CA GLU A 153 -25.35 -28.15 9.73
C GLU A 153 -25.35 -26.87 10.57
N ARG A 154 -24.78 -25.78 10.04
CA ARG A 154 -24.66 -24.48 10.71
C ARG A 154 -25.74 -23.47 10.31
N GLY A 155 -26.64 -23.83 9.39
CA GLY A 155 -27.69 -22.94 8.90
C GLY A 155 -27.16 -21.71 8.15
N LEU A 156 -26.02 -21.83 7.47
CA LEU A 156 -25.38 -20.76 6.70
C LEU A 156 -25.86 -20.80 5.24
N LYS A 157 -26.07 -19.64 4.63
CA LYS A 157 -26.61 -19.54 3.27
C LYS A 157 -25.60 -19.90 2.19
N ASP A 158 -24.35 -19.48 2.36
CA ASP A 158 -23.30 -19.61 1.36
C ASP A 158 -21.89 -19.56 1.97
N GLU A 159 -20.88 -19.66 1.12
CA GLU A 159 -19.48 -19.65 1.49
C GLU A 159 -18.98 -18.28 2.02
N HIS A 160 -19.69 -17.17 1.76
CA HIS A 160 -19.36 -15.88 2.35
C HIS A 160 -19.80 -15.85 3.83
N GLU A 161 -20.99 -16.38 4.12
CA GLU A 161 -21.43 -16.59 5.50
C GLU A 161 -20.53 -17.62 6.23
N MET A 162 -19.94 -18.60 5.51
CA MET A 162 -18.93 -19.52 6.07
C MET A 162 -17.63 -18.81 6.48
N GLN A 163 -17.08 -17.93 5.64
CA GLN A 163 -15.92 -17.12 6.03
C GLN A 163 -16.24 -16.29 7.27
N SER A 164 -17.41 -15.66 7.28
CA SER A 164 -17.86 -14.83 8.40
C SER A 164 -18.03 -15.65 9.67
N TRP A 165 -18.56 -16.88 9.58
CA TRP A 165 -18.61 -17.82 10.68
C TRP A 165 -17.21 -18.18 11.20
N PHE A 166 -16.26 -18.46 10.30
CA PHE A 166 -14.87 -18.79 10.67
C PHE A 166 -14.23 -17.64 11.45
N ILE A 167 -14.30 -16.42 10.92
CA ILE A 167 -13.76 -15.21 11.57
C ILE A 167 -14.42 -14.98 12.93
N ARG A 168 -15.74 -15.16 13.05
CA ARG A 168 -16.45 -15.04 14.34
C ARG A 168 -15.98 -16.05 15.39
N GLN A 169 -15.59 -17.27 15.00
CA GLN A 169 -15.03 -18.25 15.95
C GLN A 169 -13.70 -17.77 16.54
N ILE A 170 -12.89 -17.10 15.72
CA ILE A 170 -11.58 -16.59 16.10
C ILE A 170 -11.71 -15.30 16.91
N ASP A 171 -12.60 -14.40 16.50
CA ASP A 171 -12.92 -13.19 17.25
C ASP A 171 -13.36 -13.51 18.68
N ALA A 172 -14.38 -14.38 18.83
CA ALA A 172 -14.90 -14.76 20.14
C ALA A 172 -13.81 -15.39 21.03
N TYR A 173 -12.90 -16.14 20.42
CA TYR A 173 -11.76 -16.72 21.13
C TYR A 173 -10.74 -15.67 21.58
N LEU A 174 -10.36 -14.74 20.70
CA LEU A 174 -9.48 -13.62 21.04
C LEU A 174 -10.10 -12.74 22.14
N ALA A 175 -11.39 -12.42 22.03
CA ALA A 175 -12.14 -11.68 23.03
C ALA A 175 -12.13 -12.40 24.40
N SER A 176 -12.30 -13.72 24.42
CA SER A 176 -12.21 -14.52 25.66
C SER A 176 -10.82 -14.47 26.33
N LYS A 177 -9.79 -14.09 25.58
CA LYS A 177 -8.40 -13.92 26.03
C LYS A 177 -8.03 -12.45 26.28
N GLY A 178 -9.01 -11.54 26.23
CA GLY A 178 -8.81 -10.10 26.41
C GLY A 178 -8.09 -9.43 25.25
N ARG A 179 -8.07 -10.06 24.07
CA ARG A 179 -7.52 -9.50 22.82
C ARG A 179 -8.64 -8.99 21.92
N ARG A 180 -8.27 -8.15 20.96
CA ARG A 180 -9.18 -7.64 19.91
C ARG A 180 -8.70 -8.12 18.55
N LEU A 181 -9.64 -8.58 17.73
CA LEU A 181 -9.36 -8.92 16.34
C LEU A 181 -9.17 -7.65 15.52
N ILE A 182 -8.21 -7.71 14.59
CA ILE A 182 -8.12 -6.79 13.45
C ILE A 182 -7.94 -7.60 12.17
N GLY A 183 -8.51 -7.16 11.06
CA GLY A 183 -8.39 -7.84 9.75
C GLY A 183 -8.59 -6.88 8.58
N TRP A 184 -8.25 -7.34 7.37
CA TRP A 184 -8.44 -6.59 6.12
C TRP A 184 -9.92 -6.37 5.81
N ASP A 185 -10.28 -5.26 5.16
CA ASP A 185 -11.67 -4.79 5.05
C ASP A 185 -12.69 -5.75 4.40
N GLU A 186 -12.25 -6.83 3.77
CA GLU A 186 -13.07 -8.00 3.40
C GLU A 186 -13.82 -8.63 4.60
N ILE A 187 -13.29 -8.53 5.82
CA ILE A 187 -13.96 -9.09 7.01
C ILE A 187 -15.32 -8.43 7.29
N LEU A 188 -15.62 -7.28 6.66
CA LEU A 188 -16.92 -6.61 6.74
C LEU A 188 -18.05 -7.37 6.02
N GLU A 189 -17.74 -8.20 5.02
CA GLU A 189 -18.74 -8.73 4.06
C GLU A 189 -19.85 -9.58 4.68
N GLY A 190 -19.67 -10.15 5.88
CA GLY A 190 -20.75 -10.83 6.62
C GLY A 190 -20.91 -10.38 8.06
N GLY A 191 -20.56 -9.12 8.31
CA GLY A 191 -20.74 -8.42 9.58
C GLY A 191 -19.66 -8.73 10.61
N LEU A 192 -19.31 -7.70 11.38
CA LEU A 192 -18.27 -7.76 12.41
C LEU A 192 -18.82 -7.96 13.81
N ALA A 193 -18.06 -8.67 14.62
CA ALA A 193 -18.34 -8.79 16.03
C ALA A 193 -18.06 -7.45 16.75
N PRO A 194 -18.82 -7.11 17.81
CA PRO A 194 -18.58 -5.89 18.58
C PRO A 194 -17.13 -5.79 19.06
N GLY A 195 -16.43 -4.71 18.67
CA GLY A 195 -15.05 -4.44 19.08
C GLY A 195 -13.97 -4.96 18.11
N ALA A 196 -14.32 -5.68 17.05
CA ALA A 196 -13.40 -5.94 15.94
C ALA A 196 -12.97 -4.63 15.28
N ALA A 197 -11.74 -4.60 14.78
CA ALA A 197 -11.16 -3.48 14.04
C ALA A 197 -10.86 -3.87 12.59
N VAL A 198 -10.76 -2.87 11.70
CA VAL A 198 -10.59 -3.07 10.26
C VAL A 198 -9.34 -2.36 9.75
N MET A 199 -8.59 -3.00 8.86
CA MET A 199 -7.56 -2.38 8.03
C MET A 199 -8.10 -2.17 6.62
N SER A 200 -8.32 -0.92 6.23
CA SER A 200 -8.88 -0.62 4.91
C SER A 200 -7.80 -0.38 3.86
N TRP A 201 -7.69 -1.31 2.92
CA TRP A 201 -6.59 -1.36 1.96
C TRP A 201 -7.04 -1.12 0.51
N ARG A 202 -8.24 -1.55 0.14
CA ARG A 202 -8.80 -1.38 -1.23
C ARG A 202 -9.18 0.06 -1.58
N GLY A 203 -9.02 1.00 -0.65
CA GLY A 203 -9.45 2.39 -0.77
C GLY A 203 -9.82 2.95 0.59
N GLU A 204 -10.69 3.96 0.59
CA GLU A 204 -11.24 4.54 1.83
C GLU A 204 -12.64 3.97 2.16
N ALA A 205 -13.31 3.35 1.20
CA ALA A 205 -14.71 2.93 1.32
C ALA A 205 -14.95 1.94 2.46
N GLY A 206 -14.08 0.93 2.63
CA GLY A 206 -14.17 -0.04 3.72
C GLY A 206 -14.00 0.63 5.09
N GLY A 207 -13.01 1.53 5.22
CA GLY A 207 -12.79 2.30 6.43
C GLY A 207 -13.95 3.25 6.78
N ILE A 208 -14.54 3.90 5.77
CA ILE A 208 -15.73 4.75 5.96
C ILE A 208 -16.92 3.93 6.46
N ALA A 209 -17.16 2.75 5.87
CA ALA A 209 -18.24 1.86 6.29
C ALA A 209 -18.04 1.37 7.74
N ALA A 210 -16.86 0.85 8.06
CA ALA A 210 -16.50 0.37 9.39
C ALA A 210 -16.63 1.47 10.46
N ALA A 211 -16.11 2.67 10.20
CA ALA A 211 -16.19 3.80 11.13
C ALA A 211 -17.64 4.26 11.36
N LYS A 212 -18.50 4.21 10.32
CA LYS A 212 -19.94 4.53 10.45
C LYS A 212 -20.69 3.52 11.31
N GLU A 213 -20.23 2.28 11.34
CA GLU A 213 -20.76 1.20 12.17
C GLU A 213 -20.13 1.16 13.59
N GLY A 214 -19.20 2.08 13.88
CA GLY A 214 -18.55 2.19 15.19
C GLY A 214 -17.37 1.24 15.41
N HIS A 215 -16.84 0.66 14.35
CA HIS A 215 -15.63 -0.16 14.38
C HIS A 215 -14.39 0.71 14.25
N ASP A 216 -13.35 0.38 15.01
CA ASP A 216 -12.06 1.04 14.90
C ASP A 216 -11.38 0.68 13.57
N VAL A 217 -10.68 1.63 12.95
CA VAL A 217 -10.10 1.51 11.61
C VAL A 217 -8.64 1.94 11.60
N VAL A 218 -7.80 1.20 10.90
CA VAL A 218 -6.49 1.63 10.44
C VAL A 218 -6.55 1.84 8.92
N MET A 219 -6.21 3.04 8.47
CA MET A 219 -6.17 3.34 7.04
C MET A 219 -4.88 2.81 6.42
N ALA A 220 -5.03 1.90 5.46
CA ALA A 220 -3.93 1.19 4.81
C ALA A 220 -4.01 1.29 3.28
N SER A 221 -4.67 2.31 2.73
CA SER A 221 -5.07 2.34 1.33
C SER A 221 -3.91 2.22 0.32
N THR A 222 -4.10 1.36 -0.70
CA THR A 222 -3.27 1.27 -1.91
C THR A 222 -3.09 2.60 -2.65
N ASN A 223 -3.97 3.58 -2.41
CA ASN A 223 -3.87 4.91 -2.98
C ASN A 223 -2.63 5.68 -2.54
N ALA A 224 -2.08 5.40 -1.36
CA ALA A 224 -0.97 6.16 -0.77
C ALA A 224 0.01 5.34 0.09
N LEU A 225 -0.33 4.12 0.49
CA LEU A 225 0.35 3.43 1.60
C LEU A 225 0.91 2.04 1.22
N TYR A 226 0.99 1.67 -0.06
CA TYR A 226 1.56 0.39 -0.51
C TYR A 226 2.99 0.57 -1.05
N PHE A 227 4.00 0.39 -0.19
CA PHE A 227 5.37 0.77 -0.52
C PHE A 227 6.12 -0.25 -1.37
N ASP A 228 5.51 -1.36 -1.70
CA ASP A 228 5.85 -2.25 -2.79
C ASP A 228 5.62 -1.62 -4.19
N TYR A 229 4.94 -0.46 -4.29
CA TYR A 229 4.71 0.25 -5.55
C TYR A 229 5.89 1.17 -5.94
N TYR A 230 6.03 1.43 -7.25
CA TYR A 230 7.06 2.32 -7.79
C TYR A 230 7.01 3.73 -7.18
N GLN A 231 8.19 4.30 -6.95
CA GLN A 231 8.39 5.64 -6.39
C GLN A 231 8.67 6.71 -7.46
N ALA A 232 9.19 6.30 -8.62
CA ALA A 232 9.50 7.12 -9.78
C ALA A 232 9.22 6.34 -11.08
N ASP A 233 9.72 6.81 -12.23
CA ASP A 233 9.52 6.13 -13.52
C ASP A 233 10.07 4.68 -13.46
N PRO A 234 9.22 3.66 -13.70
CA PRO A 234 9.63 2.24 -13.71
C PRO A 234 10.81 1.91 -14.64
N LYS A 235 11.10 2.74 -15.64
CA LYS A 235 12.26 2.57 -16.53
C LYS A 235 13.60 2.83 -15.84
N THR A 236 13.58 3.60 -14.76
CA THR A 236 14.75 4.04 -14.01
C THR A 236 14.83 3.42 -12.61
N GLU A 237 13.78 2.70 -12.21
CA GLU A 237 13.65 2.10 -10.88
C GLU A 237 13.88 0.59 -10.91
N PRO A 238 14.34 -0.02 -9.80
CA PRO A 238 14.33 -1.47 -9.63
C PRO A 238 12.92 -2.06 -9.79
N HIS A 239 12.85 -3.34 -10.16
CA HIS A 239 11.57 -3.99 -10.45
C HIS A 239 10.65 -4.07 -9.21
N ALA A 240 9.45 -3.51 -9.32
CA ALA A 240 8.43 -3.48 -8.28
C ALA A 240 7.09 -4.02 -8.81
N ILE A 241 6.12 -4.25 -7.91
CA ILE A 241 4.84 -4.93 -8.23
C ILE A 241 3.99 -4.18 -9.27
N GLY A 242 4.20 -2.86 -9.38
CA GLY A 242 3.37 -1.97 -10.18
C GLY A 242 3.09 -0.66 -9.44
N GLY A 243 1.98 -0.02 -9.81
CA GLY A 243 1.52 1.20 -9.16
C GLY A 243 2.48 2.40 -9.29
N PHE A 244 2.09 3.53 -8.73
CA PHE A 244 2.91 4.74 -8.68
C PHE A 244 2.55 5.58 -7.45
N LEU A 245 3.42 5.54 -6.45
CA LEU A 245 3.29 6.25 -5.17
C LEU A 245 4.55 7.08 -4.89
N PRO A 246 4.72 8.23 -5.58
CA PRO A 246 5.81 9.14 -5.31
C PRO A 246 5.68 9.76 -3.91
N LEU A 247 6.79 10.23 -3.37
CA LEU A 247 6.89 10.81 -2.02
C LEU A 247 5.79 11.86 -1.71
N ARG A 248 5.51 12.76 -2.65
CA ARG A 248 4.47 13.79 -2.49
C ARG A 248 3.08 13.20 -2.30
N LYS A 249 2.74 12.13 -3.03
CA LYS A 249 1.42 11.49 -2.95
C LYS A 249 1.19 10.89 -1.57
N VAL A 250 2.23 10.29 -0.97
CA VAL A 250 2.19 9.79 0.41
C VAL A 250 2.03 10.94 1.39
N TYR A 251 2.82 12.01 1.23
CA TYR A 251 2.79 13.17 2.14
C TYR A 251 1.45 13.91 2.14
N ASP A 252 0.82 14.05 0.96
CA ASP A 252 -0.43 14.79 0.80
C ASP A 252 -1.66 13.98 1.23
N PHE A 253 -1.53 12.66 1.41
CA PHE A 253 -2.64 11.82 1.82
C PHE A 253 -3.25 12.28 3.17
N ASP A 254 -4.57 12.21 3.23
CA ASP A 254 -5.34 12.48 4.44
C ASP A 254 -5.92 11.16 4.94
N ILE A 255 -5.59 10.79 6.17
CA ILE A 255 -6.08 9.56 6.77
C ILE A 255 -7.50 9.71 7.31
N ILE A 256 -8.04 10.93 7.40
CA ILE A 256 -9.42 11.17 7.82
C ILE A 256 -10.27 11.43 6.56
N PRO A 257 -11.14 10.47 6.16
CA PRO A 257 -12.05 10.67 5.03
C PRO A 257 -12.97 11.88 5.26
N LYS A 258 -13.38 12.55 4.17
CA LYS A 258 -14.27 13.72 4.25
C LYS A 258 -15.73 13.32 4.51
N GLU A 259 -16.06 12.06 4.26
CA GLU A 259 -17.40 11.47 4.27
C GLU A 259 -17.83 10.97 5.66
N ILE A 260 -16.98 11.15 6.68
CA ILE A 260 -17.26 10.80 8.07
C ILE A 260 -17.34 12.04 8.96
N THR A 261 -18.20 11.97 9.98
CA THR A 261 -18.36 13.04 10.97
C THR A 261 -17.18 13.10 11.94
N ALA A 262 -17.07 14.19 12.71
CA ALA A 262 -16.07 14.33 13.77
C ALA A 262 -16.21 13.28 14.90
N GLU A 263 -17.39 12.70 15.09
CA GLU A 263 -17.57 11.60 16.05
C GLU A 263 -17.05 10.29 15.45
N GLN A 264 -17.41 10.00 14.20
CA GLN A 264 -16.95 8.81 13.48
C GLN A 264 -15.44 8.82 13.24
N SER A 265 -14.82 9.99 13.08
CA SER A 265 -13.37 10.11 12.91
C SER A 265 -12.58 9.65 14.13
N LYS A 266 -13.20 9.59 15.33
CA LYS A 266 -12.56 9.02 16.53
C LYS A 266 -12.30 7.52 16.42
N HIS A 267 -13.00 6.83 15.51
CA HIS A 267 -12.75 5.42 15.21
C HIS A 267 -11.56 5.22 14.27
N ILE A 268 -11.05 6.28 13.62
CA ILE A 268 -9.81 6.16 12.85
C ILE A 268 -8.62 6.18 13.83
N LEU A 269 -8.05 5.01 14.08
CA LEU A 269 -6.91 4.85 14.98
C LEU A 269 -5.61 5.43 14.41
N GLY A 270 -5.51 5.51 13.08
CA GLY A 270 -4.34 6.02 12.38
C GLY A 270 -4.23 5.44 10.97
N GLY A 271 -3.01 5.39 10.45
CA GLY A 271 -2.70 4.73 9.19
C GLY A 271 -1.42 3.90 9.26
N GLN A 272 -1.25 3.00 8.30
CA GLN A 272 -0.09 2.11 8.18
C GLN A 272 0.33 2.01 6.72
N PHE A 273 1.64 2.12 6.45
CA PHE A 273 2.19 1.71 5.16
C PHE A 273 2.46 0.20 5.15
N GLN A 274 2.21 -0.43 4.02
CA GLN A 274 2.41 -1.85 3.79
C GLN A 274 3.69 -2.06 2.98
N MET A 275 4.35 -3.19 3.20
CA MET A 275 5.53 -3.61 2.45
C MET A 275 5.38 -5.08 2.06
N TRP A 276 4.72 -5.31 0.93
CA TRP A 276 4.61 -6.65 0.33
C TRP A 276 5.90 -6.99 -0.41
N THR A 277 6.29 -8.28 -0.39
CA THR A 277 7.67 -8.69 -0.73
C THR A 277 7.77 -9.66 -1.90
N GLU A 278 6.81 -9.65 -2.82
CA GLU A 278 6.79 -10.49 -4.03
C GLU A 278 8.07 -10.29 -4.85
N TYR A 279 8.50 -9.03 -4.99
CA TYR A 279 9.72 -8.66 -5.73
C TYR A 279 10.83 -8.08 -4.84
N ILE A 280 10.57 -7.92 -3.53
CA ILE A 280 11.53 -7.33 -2.58
C ILE A 280 12.30 -8.45 -1.87
N ARG A 281 13.44 -8.83 -2.46
CA ARG A 281 14.15 -10.07 -2.09
C ARG A 281 15.29 -9.89 -1.08
N THR A 282 15.70 -8.66 -0.79
CA THR A 282 16.80 -8.38 0.14
C THR A 282 16.44 -7.25 1.11
N PRO A 283 17.07 -7.20 2.30
CA PRO A 283 16.90 -6.10 3.25
C PRO A 283 17.21 -4.74 2.64
N GLU A 284 18.26 -4.63 1.81
CA GLU A 284 18.66 -3.37 1.18
C GLU A 284 17.59 -2.89 0.20
N TYR A 285 16.93 -3.80 -0.51
CA TYR A 285 15.83 -3.41 -1.39
C TYR A 285 14.56 -3.04 -0.60
N LEU A 286 14.31 -3.71 0.52
CA LEU A 286 13.24 -3.33 1.45
C LEU A 286 13.46 -1.90 1.98
N GLU A 287 14.68 -1.58 2.40
CA GLU A 287 15.06 -0.24 2.85
C GLU A 287 14.88 0.80 1.74
N TYR A 288 15.26 0.48 0.50
CA TYR A 288 15.08 1.35 -0.66
C TYR A 288 13.61 1.63 -0.95
N MET A 289 12.74 0.63 -0.81
CA MET A 289 11.31 0.79 -1.00
C MET A 289 10.64 1.54 0.16
N ALA A 290 11.11 1.33 1.39
CA ALA A 290 10.54 1.97 2.57
C ALA A 290 10.92 3.46 2.68
N TRP A 291 12.19 3.78 2.44
CA TRP A 291 12.76 5.09 2.72
C TRP A 291 13.08 5.84 1.43
N PRO A 292 12.69 7.12 1.30
CA PRO A 292 12.26 8.02 2.39
C PRO A 292 10.76 8.13 2.64
N ARG A 293 9.90 7.42 1.90
CA ARG A 293 8.43 7.57 2.05
C ARG A 293 7.92 7.30 3.47
N GLY A 294 8.57 6.42 4.22
CA GLY A 294 8.25 6.19 5.64
C GLY A 294 8.39 7.44 6.52
N VAL A 295 9.30 8.36 6.17
CA VAL A 295 9.43 9.65 6.87
C VAL A 295 8.23 10.54 6.59
N ALA A 296 7.71 10.51 5.35
CA ALA A 296 6.48 11.24 5.01
C ALA A 296 5.27 10.68 5.76
N VAL A 297 5.16 9.36 5.92
CA VAL A 297 4.09 8.73 6.73
C VAL A 297 4.18 9.18 8.19
N ALA A 298 5.38 9.17 8.77
CA ALA A 298 5.57 9.63 10.14
C ALA A 298 5.09 11.07 10.34
N GLU A 299 5.39 11.98 9.40
CA GLU A 299 4.91 13.36 9.46
C GLU A 299 3.39 13.48 9.21
N MET A 300 2.88 12.73 8.23
CA MET A 300 1.46 12.68 7.87
C MET A 300 0.59 12.26 9.07
N LEU A 301 1.05 11.29 9.86
CA LEU A 301 0.33 10.74 11.01
C LEU A 301 0.53 11.55 12.30
N TRP A 302 1.69 12.17 12.48
CA TRP A 302 2.03 12.85 13.72
C TRP A 302 1.72 14.35 13.72
N SER A 303 1.97 15.02 12.60
CA SER A 303 1.88 16.49 12.54
C SER A 303 0.44 16.94 12.26
N PRO A 304 -0.06 17.99 12.93
CA PRO A 304 -1.34 18.58 12.59
C PRO A 304 -1.39 18.98 11.11
N LYS A 305 -2.47 18.62 10.41
CA LYS A 305 -2.63 18.89 8.97
C LYS A 305 -2.36 20.35 8.60
N SER A 306 -2.79 21.30 9.41
CA SER A 306 -2.58 22.74 9.21
C SER A 306 -1.12 23.20 9.28
N LYS A 307 -0.22 22.38 9.85
CA LYS A 307 1.22 22.65 9.96
C LYS A 307 2.04 21.90 8.92
N ARG A 308 1.43 20.99 8.15
CA ARG A 308 2.12 20.26 7.08
C ARG A 308 2.37 21.20 5.90
N ASN A 309 3.63 21.33 5.50
CA ASN A 309 4.04 22.01 4.28
C ASN A 309 5.12 21.21 3.55
N PHE A 310 4.83 20.78 2.32
CA PHE A 310 5.71 19.85 1.61
C PHE A 310 7.10 20.42 1.32
N ARG A 311 7.21 21.73 1.03
CA ARG A 311 8.51 22.36 0.80
C ARG A 311 9.39 22.30 2.06
N SER A 312 8.84 22.72 3.19
CA SER A 312 9.52 22.64 4.50
C SER A 312 9.85 21.19 4.90
N PHE A 313 8.98 20.24 4.55
CA PHE A 313 9.25 18.81 4.72
C PHE A 313 10.47 18.37 3.90
N ILE A 314 10.55 18.72 2.62
CA ILE A 314 11.69 18.39 1.75
C ILE A 314 12.99 18.97 2.30
N ASP A 315 13.01 20.24 2.71
CA ASP A 315 14.22 20.87 3.25
C ASP A 315 14.74 20.11 4.50
N ARG A 316 13.82 19.63 5.37
CA ARG A 316 14.18 18.78 6.53
C ARG A 316 14.55 17.36 6.13
N LEU A 317 13.87 16.80 5.12
CA LEU A 317 14.14 15.45 4.63
C LEU A 317 15.53 15.35 4.02
N THR A 318 15.99 16.37 3.28
CA THR A 318 17.36 16.39 2.72
C THR A 318 18.40 16.19 3.82
N ILE A 319 18.27 16.87 4.95
CA ILE A 319 19.16 16.68 6.12
C ILE A 319 18.95 15.30 6.76
N HIS A 320 17.71 14.80 6.78
CA HIS A 320 17.42 13.47 7.32
C HIS A 320 18.01 12.34 6.46
N MET A 321 18.13 12.52 5.16
CA MET A 321 18.80 11.55 4.27
C MET A 321 20.26 11.33 4.67
N ASP A 322 20.96 12.37 5.12
CA ASP A 322 22.33 12.22 5.65
C ASP A 322 22.36 11.38 6.93
N ARG A 323 21.31 11.47 7.76
CA ARG A 323 21.17 10.63 8.97
C ARG A 323 20.91 9.18 8.63
N LEU A 324 20.00 8.91 7.69
CA LEU A 324 19.73 7.55 7.20
C LEU A 324 21.01 6.92 6.63
N LYS A 325 21.77 7.69 5.84
CA LYS A 325 23.07 7.26 5.32
C LYS A 325 24.06 6.97 6.45
N ALA A 326 24.15 7.82 7.48
CA ALA A 326 25.02 7.60 8.63
C ALA A 326 24.62 6.36 9.46
N MET A 327 23.34 6.00 9.44
CA MET A 327 22.80 4.79 10.06
C MET A 327 23.00 3.53 9.20
N GLY A 328 23.52 3.67 7.97
CA GLY A 328 23.70 2.56 7.03
C GLY A 328 22.43 2.09 6.33
N VAL A 329 21.36 2.90 6.35
CA VAL A 329 20.08 2.56 5.67
C VAL A 329 20.20 2.84 4.17
N ASN A 330 19.88 1.85 3.34
CA ASN A 330 19.87 1.95 1.87
C ASN A 330 18.61 2.68 1.35
N ALA A 331 18.40 3.92 1.77
CA ALA A 331 17.27 4.73 1.33
C ALA A 331 17.37 5.10 -0.16
N ARG A 332 16.24 5.13 -0.86
CA ARG A 332 16.17 5.62 -2.24
C ARG A 332 16.65 7.09 -2.32
N PRO A 333 17.54 7.45 -3.26
CA PRO A 333 17.91 8.84 -3.48
C PRO A 333 16.70 9.74 -3.81
N LEU A 334 16.75 10.98 -3.37
CA LEU A 334 15.72 11.95 -3.74
C LEU A 334 15.83 12.33 -5.22
N ASP A 335 14.69 12.57 -5.86
CA ASP A 335 14.66 13.02 -7.26
C ASP A 335 15.31 14.39 -7.40
N ALA A 336 15.87 14.72 -8.56
CA ALA A 336 16.55 16.00 -8.77
C ALA A 336 15.66 17.23 -8.52
N ASN A 337 14.36 17.12 -8.80
CA ASN A 337 13.37 18.17 -8.53
C ASN A 337 12.69 18.03 -7.16
N LEU A 338 13.05 17.00 -6.38
CA LEU A 338 12.52 16.70 -5.05
C LEU A 338 10.98 16.57 -4.98
N GLY A 339 10.32 16.33 -6.12
CA GLY A 339 8.86 16.37 -6.24
C GLY A 339 8.24 17.75 -5.99
N LEU A 340 9.05 18.80 -5.99
CA LEU A 340 8.60 20.18 -5.81
C LEU A 340 8.04 20.73 -7.12
N PRO A 341 7.00 21.58 -7.05
CA PRO A 341 6.51 22.27 -8.23
C PRO A 341 7.64 23.09 -8.85
N THR A 342 7.80 22.93 -10.16
CA THR A 342 8.64 23.79 -10.97
C THR A 342 7.99 25.16 -11.15
N ALA A 343 6.66 25.18 -11.27
CA ALA A 343 5.87 26.40 -11.33
C ALA A 343 4.48 26.17 -10.72
N GLU A 344 3.70 27.23 -10.54
CA GLU A 344 2.35 27.17 -9.99
C GLU A 344 1.39 28.04 -10.80
N TRP A 345 0.10 27.71 -10.74
CA TRP A 345 -0.97 28.65 -11.09
C TRP A 345 -1.88 28.90 -9.90
N LYS A 346 -2.42 30.11 -9.83
CA LYS A 346 -3.32 30.56 -8.77
C LYS A 346 -4.65 31.02 -9.34
N ALA A 347 -5.66 31.05 -8.47
CA ALA A 347 -6.97 31.60 -8.80
C ALA A 347 -6.85 33.01 -9.39
N GLY A 348 -7.66 33.30 -10.41
CA GLY A 348 -7.61 34.55 -11.16
C GLY A 348 -6.54 34.61 -12.26
N GLN A 349 -5.56 33.71 -12.27
CA GLN A 349 -4.61 33.61 -13.39
C GLN A 349 -5.21 32.84 -14.58
N VAL A 350 -6.18 31.96 -14.33
CA VAL A 350 -6.92 31.22 -15.38
C VAL A 350 -8.30 31.83 -15.62
N SER A 351 -8.86 31.63 -16.82
CA SER A 351 -10.16 32.19 -17.21
C SER A 351 -11.06 31.14 -17.85
N ASN A 352 -12.35 31.44 -18.02
CA ASN A 352 -13.30 30.56 -18.70
C ASN A 352 -12.93 30.30 -20.18
N ASN A 353 -12.20 31.23 -20.80
CA ASN A 353 -11.73 31.08 -22.18
C ASN A 353 -10.31 30.53 -22.21
N TYR A 354 -10.00 29.74 -23.25
CA TYR A 354 -8.64 29.31 -23.51
C TYR A 354 -7.72 30.50 -23.72
N GLN A 355 -6.61 30.47 -23.02
CA GLN A 355 -5.55 31.46 -23.10
C GLN A 355 -4.20 30.77 -23.07
N VAL A 356 -3.23 31.41 -23.69
CA VAL A 356 -1.83 30.98 -23.63
C VAL A 356 -1.21 31.52 -22.34
N LYS A 357 -0.57 30.64 -21.59
CA LYS A 357 0.16 30.98 -20.36
C LYS A 357 1.56 30.43 -20.44
N ASP A 358 2.48 31.23 -19.92
CA ASP A 358 3.91 30.95 -19.89
C ASP A 358 4.35 30.83 -18.42
N TRP A 359 5.09 29.77 -18.10
CA TRP A 359 5.72 29.54 -16.80
C TRP A 359 7.21 29.32 -16.98
N ASP A 360 8.01 29.91 -16.07
CA ASP A 360 9.44 29.61 -16.02
C ASP A 360 9.65 28.21 -15.44
N ILE A 361 10.26 27.34 -16.22
CA ILE A 361 10.60 25.97 -15.80
C ILE A 361 12.10 25.68 -15.89
N THR A 362 12.91 26.74 -15.97
CA THR A 362 14.37 26.65 -16.15
C THR A 362 15.01 25.73 -15.10
N SER A 363 14.55 25.81 -13.85
CA SER A 363 15.11 25.04 -12.74
C SER A 363 14.89 23.52 -12.84
N ALA A 364 13.95 23.05 -13.65
CA ALA A 364 13.72 21.62 -13.85
C ALA A 364 14.55 21.01 -14.99
N PHE A 365 15.20 21.85 -15.81
CA PHE A 365 15.94 21.38 -16.96
C PHE A 365 17.42 21.11 -16.61
N VAL A 366 17.82 19.85 -16.73
CA VAL A 366 19.17 19.37 -16.40
C VAL A 366 19.93 18.86 -17.63
N GLY A 367 19.49 19.25 -18.84
CA GLY A 367 20.11 18.92 -20.12
C GLY A 367 19.19 18.17 -21.08
N ASN A 368 19.65 17.91 -22.30
CA ASN A 368 18.85 17.28 -23.35
C ASN A 368 18.26 15.93 -22.92
N GLY A 369 17.06 15.61 -23.39
CA GLY A 369 16.36 14.37 -23.04
C GLY A 369 14.85 14.50 -23.07
N LYS A 370 14.17 13.43 -22.64
CA LYS A 370 12.71 13.41 -22.51
C LYS A 370 12.31 13.90 -21.12
N TYR A 371 11.22 14.64 -21.07
CA TYR A 371 10.67 15.22 -19.85
C TYR A 371 9.16 15.02 -19.83
N ALA A 372 8.62 14.72 -18.65
CA ALA A 372 7.20 14.77 -18.36
C ALA A 372 6.87 16.10 -17.69
N VAL A 373 5.86 16.79 -18.21
CA VAL A 373 5.26 18.01 -17.66
C VAL A 373 3.89 17.62 -17.12
N ARG A 374 3.67 17.77 -15.82
CA ARG A 374 2.41 17.41 -15.17
C ARG A 374 1.76 18.65 -14.58
N PHE A 375 0.48 18.83 -14.90
CA PHE A 375 -0.38 19.80 -14.23
C PHE A 375 -1.17 19.09 -13.13
N GLN A 376 -1.07 19.59 -11.90
CA GLN A 376 -1.71 19.03 -10.72
C GLN A 376 -2.56 20.10 -10.03
N TYR A 377 -3.88 19.96 -10.12
CA TYR A 377 -4.80 20.80 -9.35
C TYR A 377 -4.59 20.57 -7.86
N THR A 378 -4.67 21.65 -7.08
CA THR A 378 -4.49 21.63 -5.62
C THR A 378 -5.73 22.12 -4.86
N SER A 379 -6.37 23.20 -5.32
CA SER A 379 -7.54 23.79 -4.65
C SER A 379 -8.36 24.73 -5.54
N GLY A 380 -9.59 25.06 -5.14
CA GLY A 380 -10.52 25.96 -5.85
C GLY A 380 -11.80 25.27 -6.33
N GLY A 381 -12.84 26.00 -6.69
CA GLY A 381 -14.10 25.41 -7.14
C GLY A 381 -14.05 24.79 -8.55
N ILE A 382 -12.99 25.05 -9.32
CA ILE A 382 -13.01 24.86 -10.77
C ILE A 382 -11.78 24.08 -11.27
N ARG A 383 -12.05 23.14 -12.18
CA ARG A 383 -11.05 22.30 -12.85
C ARG A 383 -10.27 23.09 -13.91
N LEU A 384 -9.03 22.70 -14.20
CA LEU A 384 -8.21 23.26 -15.28
C LEU A 384 -8.22 22.32 -16.48
N ASP A 385 -8.58 22.82 -17.66
CA ASP A 385 -8.40 22.12 -18.94
C ASP A 385 -7.12 22.65 -19.63
N VAL A 386 -6.36 21.76 -20.25
CA VAL A 386 -5.09 22.03 -20.95
C VAL A 386 -5.14 21.37 -22.33
N GLU A 387 -5.04 22.15 -23.40
CA GLU A 387 -5.10 21.62 -24.79
C GLU A 387 -3.74 21.12 -25.30
N GLY A 388 -2.65 21.56 -24.66
CA GLY A 388 -1.31 21.19 -25.06
C GLY A 388 -0.26 22.09 -24.42
N VAL A 389 0.98 21.63 -24.52
CA VAL A 389 2.16 22.31 -24.02
C VAL A 389 3.21 22.48 -25.11
N GLU A 390 3.98 23.54 -25.00
CA GLU A 390 5.13 23.88 -25.82
C GLU A 390 6.28 24.25 -24.89
N ILE A 391 7.50 23.88 -25.27
CA ILE A 391 8.72 24.33 -24.60
C ILE A 391 9.36 25.39 -25.47
N VAL A 392 9.57 26.56 -24.89
CA VAL A 392 10.10 27.74 -25.56
C VAL A 392 11.47 28.09 -24.97
N VAL A 393 12.49 28.15 -25.84
CA VAL A 393 13.85 28.58 -25.49
C VAL A 393 14.29 29.63 -26.50
N GLY A 394 14.81 30.76 -26.02
CA GLY A 394 15.21 31.88 -26.89
C GLY A 394 14.07 32.41 -27.78
N GLY A 395 12.82 32.30 -27.32
CA GLY A 395 11.63 32.73 -28.07
C GLY A 395 11.15 31.76 -29.16
N LYS A 396 11.79 30.60 -29.34
CA LYS A 396 11.39 29.58 -30.30
C LYS A 396 10.80 28.36 -29.59
N VAL A 397 9.73 27.81 -30.15
CA VAL A 397 9.19 26.50 -29.73
C VAL A 397 10.17 25.42 -30.19
N ILE A 398 10.68 24.62 -29.27
CA ILE A 398 11.67 23.57 -29.53
C ILE A 398 11.13 22.15 -29.29
N ALA A 399 10.04 22.02 -28.54
CA ALA A 399 9.32 20.77 -28.31
C ALA A 399 7.86 21.08 -27.99
N SER A 400 6.95 20.14 -28.24
CA SER A 400 5.53 20.29 -27.96
C SER A 400 4.85 18.94 -27.78
N ASP A 401 3.73 18.95 -27.05
CA ASP A 401 2.79 17.84 -26.94
C ASP A 401 1.37 18.43 -26.89
N SER A 402 0.53 18.06 -27.84
CA SER A 402 -0.74 18.75 -28.14
C SER A 402 -1.97 17.94 -27.79
N HIS A 403 -1.88 17.00 -26.84
CA HIS A 403 -3.06 16.29 -26.38
C HIS A 403 -3.83 17.09 -25.33
N TYR A 404 -5.15 16.86 -25.30
CA TYR A 404 -6.03 17.42 -24.30
C TYR A 404 -5.93 16.67 -22.96
N GLY A 405 -5.85 17.42 -21.88
CA GLY A 405 -5.93 16.94 -20.50
C GLY A 405 -6.74 17.86 -19.60
N ARG A 406 -7.19 17.34 -18.44
CA ARG A 406 -7.86 18.13 -17.40
C ARG A 406 -7.39 17.74 -16.01
N THR A 407 -7.48 18.69 -15.08
CA THR A 407 -7.11 18.55 -13.67
C THR A 407 -8.22 19.09 -12.78
N GLY A 408 -8.48 18.52 -11.62
CA GLY A 408 -9.56 18.92 -10.70
C GLY A 408 -9.78 17.81 -9.69
N ASN A 409 -11.05 17.54 -9.34
CA ASN A 409 -11.42 16.36 -8.56
C ASN A 409 -11.08 15.03 -9.27
N GLU A 410 -11.02 15.06 -10.61
CA GLU A 410 -10.54 13.97 -11.44
C GLU A 410 -9.44 14.48 -12.38
N HIS A 411 -8.45 13.62 -12.66
CA HIS A 411 -7.39 13.89 -13.61
C HIS A 411 -7.59 13.04 -14.87
N VAL A 412 -7.52 13.66 -16.05
CA VAL A 412 -7.51 12.93 -17.34
C VAL A 412 -6.35 13.46 -18.15
N ASN A 413 -5.45 12.57 -18.58
CA ASN A 413 -4.27 12.90 -19.40
C ASN A 413 -3.52 14.15 -18.91
N ASN A 414 -3.26 14.27 -17.61
CA ASN A 414 -2.67 15.47 -17.03
C ASN A 414 -1.12 15.50 -17.11
N VAL A 415 -0.53 14.76 -18.04
CA VAL A 415 0.92 14.62 -18.21
C VAL A 415 1.27 14.68 -19.68
N TRP A 416 2.10 15.67 -20.04
CA TRP A 416 2.63 15.90 -21.38
C TRP A 416 4.08 15.47 -21.47
N THR A 417 4.47 14.83 -22.57
CA THR A 417 5.85 14.37 -22.78
C THR A 417 6.52 15.17 -23.88
N VAL A 418 7.64 15.82 -23.54
CA VAL A 418 8.41 16.66 -24.46
C VAL A 418 9.85 16.17 -24.55
N GLU A 419 10.46 16.26 -25.74
CA GLU A 419 11.85 15.84 -25.98
C GLU A 419 12.70 17.07 -26.34
N LEU A 420 13.65 17.41 -25.48
CA LEU A 420 14.50 18.58 -25.61
C LEU A 420 15.83 18.22 -26.27
N LYS A 421 16.15 18.91 -27.36
CA LYS A 421 17.39 18.76 -28.14
C LYS A 421 18.03 20.12 -28.38
N GLY A 422 19.34 20.19 -28.22
CA GLY A 422 20.11 21.40 -28.53
C GLY A 422 19.92 22.55 -27.54
N VAL A 423 19.52 22.27 -26.29
CA VAL A 423 19.38 23.26 -25.22
C VAL A 423 20.55 23.11 -24.25
N ASN A 424 21.16 24.22 -23.85
CA ASN A 424 22.23 24.20 -22.85
C ASN A 424 21.65 24.27 -21.44
N VAL A 425 22.34 23.63 -20.49
CA VAL A 425 21.97 23.75 -19.07
C VAL A 425 22.15 25.21 -18.64
N GLY A 426 21.11 25.79 -18.03
CA GLY A 426 21.07 27.20 -17.63
C GLY A 426 20.41 28.15 -18.63
N ASP A 427 20.09 27.68 -19.85
CA ASP A 427 19.26 28.46 -20.77
C ASP A 427 17.88 28.69 -20.14
N LYS A 428 17.30 29.88 -20.33
CA LYS A 428 15.93 30.14 -19.87
C LYS A 428 14.95 29.25 -20.64
N VAL A 429 14.25 28.38 -19.92
CA VAL A 429 13.24 27.47 -20.47
C VAL A 429 11.86 27.90 -20.00
N THR A 430 10.97 28.16 -20.94
CA THR A 430 9.58 28.55 -20.67
C THR A 430 8.65 27.43 -21.10
N LEU A 431 7.80 26.97 -20.18
CA LEU A 431 6.65 26.15 -20.49
C LEU A 431 5.53 27.07 -20.95
N ARG A 432 5.08 26.89 -22.17
CA ARG A 432 3.89 27.54 -22.70
C ARG A 432 2.77 26.53 -22.79
N ALA A 433 1.59 26.84 -22.27
CA ALA A 433 0.43 25.98 -22.41
C ALA A 433 -0.84 26.77 -22.74
N LYS A 434 -1.74 26.14 -23.50
CA LYS A 434 -3.07 26.68 -23.78
C LYS A 434 -4.05 26.10 -22.77
N VAL A 435 -4.55 26.94 -21.87
CA VAL A 435 -5.30 26.52 -20.67
C VAL A 435 -6.59 27.32 -20.48
N ARG A 436 -7.58 26.72 -19.82
CA ARG A 436 -8.77 27.42 -19.30
C ARG A 436 -9.24 26.81 -17.98
N GLY A 437 -9.93 27.58 -17.16
CA GLY A 437 -10.75 27.06 -16.05
C GLY A 437 -12.16 26.75 -16.53
N ASP A 438 -12.72 25.59 -16.17
CA ASP A 438 -14.07 25.18 -16.58
C ASP A 438 -15.17 26.02 -15.91
N GLY A 439 -15.65 27.07 -16.58
CA GLY A 439 -16.71 27.92 -16.07
C GLY A 439 -16.24 29.05 -15.14
N GLY A 440 -14.94 29.32 -15.02
CA GLY A 440 -14.44 30.42 -14.19
C GLY A 440 -12.93 30.43 -13.94
N SER A 441 -12.51 31.08 -12.85
CA SER A 441 -11.11 31.39 -12.55
C SER A 441 -10.60 30.87 -11.20
N ASP A 442 -11.47 30.26 -10.39
CA ASP A 442 -11.12 29.73 -9.07
C ASP A 442 -10.46 28.35 -9.18
N SER A 443 -9.22 28.34 -9.66
CA SER A 443 -8.41 27.14 -9.83
C SER A 443 -6.97 27.42 -9.41
N ASN A 444 -6.41 26.57 -8.58
CA ASN A 444 -5.03 26.63 -8.10
C ASN A 444 -4.35 25.30 -8.36
N GLY A 445 -3.06 25.32 -8.65
CA GLY A 445 -2.30 24.10 -8.83
C GLY A 445 -0.82 24.30 -9.09
N GLU A 446 -0.19 23.16 -9.29
CA GLU A 446 1.25 22.97 -9.36
C GLU A 446 1.62 22.34 -10.70
N ILE A 447 2.71 22.82 -11.28
CA ILE A 447 3.32 22.26 -12.49
C ILE A 447 4.61 21.59 -12.05
N THR A 448 4.72 20.30 -12.29
CA THR A 448 5.95 19.54 -12.04
C THR A 448 6.57 19.12 -13.36
N VAL A 449 7.87 19.31 -13.50
CA VAL A 449 8.65 18.85 -14.65
C VAL A 449 9.68 17.86 -14.16
N SER A 450 9.63 16.63 -14.69
CA SER A 450 10.55 15.54 -14.32
C SER A 450 11.20 14.96 -15.57
N ARG A 451 12.51 14.70 -15.51
CA ARG A 451 13.21 13.98 -16.56
C ARG A 451 12.76 12.52 -16.58
N LEU A 452 12.57 11.96 -17.78
CA LEU A 452 12.18 10.56 -18.02
C LEU A 452 13.38 9.68 -18.37
#